data_AF-A0A139RI03-F1
#
_entry.id   AF-A0A139RI03-F1
#
_cell.length_a   1.000
_cell.length_b   1.000
_cell.length_c   1.000
_cell.angle_alpha   90.00
_cell.angle_beta   90.00
_cell.angle_gamma   90.00
#
_symmetry.space_group_name_H-M   'P 1'
#
loop_
_entity.id
_entity.type
_entity.pdbx_description
1 polymer ?
#
loop_
_entity_poly.entity_id
_entity_poly.type
_entity_poly.pdbx_seq_one_letter_code
_entity_poly.pdbx_strand_id
1 'polypeptide(L)'
;MKQYNDTLMLLDYLEGDAVISQGKEAVMKWFKIIEPKIISKTAQYDTVRPLTTEEKTRLSITSVDDLVDQALMSDRAVDNETYNPADFKTSYIAIDYMTAIYGGGKNSIGSPGALMFKHNTFRLWGYYGFEKGVLGYASNKYKKQAIEEGQLGLSDDFIISKISNGEFTSMEAFKKAYFAKVVNQLKEKGIRSVVIRQKEYSSFDELLEGFKEAVQKDLAKSQFNEQETRNFKFEVFRQLLQQTDSFKQSIFK
;
A
#
# COMPACT_ATOMS: atom_id res chain seq x y z
N MET A 1 -11.79 5.74 10.22
CA MET A 1 -10.91 5.29 9.10
C MET A 1 -9.43 5.59 9.29
N LYS A 2 -9.03 6.61 10.05
CA LYS A 2 -7.61 6.90 10.30
C LYS A 2 -6.85 5.72 10.91
N GLN A 3 -7.24 5.29 12.12
CA GLN A 3 -6.49 4.25 12.84
C GLN A 3 -6.54 2.89 12.13
N TYR A 4 -7.63 2.59 11.42
CA TYR A 4 -7.74 1.44 10.51
C TYR A 4 -6.64 1.48 9.43
N ASN A 5 -6.48 2.61 8.74
CA ASN A 5 -5.44 2.75 7.71
C ASN A 5 -4.04 2.86 8.28
N ASP A 6 -3.85 3.54 9.42
CA ASP A 6 -2.55 3.60 10.10
C ASP A 6 -2.07 2.18 10.44
N THR A 7 -2.99 1.31 10.91
CA THR A 7 -2.70 -0.10 11.16
C THR A 7 -2.27 -0.82 9.89
N LEU A 8 -3.03 -0.68 8.80
CA LEU A 8 -2.68 -1.34 7.54
C LEU A 8 -1.36 -0.84 6.97
N MET A 9 -1.10 0.47 7.00
CA MET A 9 0.18 1.03 6.56
C MET A 9 1.35 0.52 7.39
N LEU A 10 1.17 0.41 8.71
CA LEU A 10 2.21 -0.12 9.59
C LEU A 10 2.48 -1.60 9.30
N LEU A 11 1.43 -2.41 9.16
CA LEU A 11 1.56 -3.84 8.90
C LEU A 11 2.10 -4.13 7.48
N ASP A 12 1.71 -3.33 6.48
CA ASP A 12 2.28 -3.38 5.13
C ASP A 12 3.80 -3.06 5.18
N TYR A 13 4.20 -2.04 5.96
CA TYR A 13 5.63 -1.72 6.12
C TYR A 13 6.42 -2.86 6.77
N LEU A 14 5.93 -3.40 7.88
CA LEU A 14 6.61 -4.48 8.62
C LEU A 14 6.74 -5.75 7.77
N GLU A 15 5.72 -6.07 6.98
CA GLU A 15 5.79 -7.17 6.02
C GLU A 15 6.86 -6.91 4.94
N GLY A 16 6.84 -5.73 4.33
CA GLY A 16 7.80 -5.36 3.30
C GLY A 16 9.25 -5.44 3.80
N ASP A 17 9.51 -4.85 4.96
CA ASP A 17 10.81 -4.83 5.60
C ASP A 17 11.28 -6.25 6.00
N ALA A 18 10.36 -7.07 6.52
CA ALA A 18 10.66 -8.47 6.83
C ALA A 18 11.07 -9.27 5.58
N VAL A 19 10.36 -9.11 4.46
CA VAL A 19 10.70 -9.79 3.19
C VAL A 19 12.04 -9.31 2.65
N ILE A 20 12.29 -8.00 2.65
CA ILE A 20 13.56 -7.41 2.19
C ILE A 20 14.72 -7.97 2.99
N SER A 21 14.56 -8.12 4.31
CA SER A 21 15.60 -8.67 5.19
C SER A 21 15.98 -10.13 4.90
N GLN A 22 15.13 -10.90 4.20
CA GLN A 22 15.44 -12.26 3.76
C GLN A 22 16.21 -12.31 2.43
N GLY A 23 16.46 -11.14 1.81
CA GLY A 23 17.28 -11.01 0.61
C GLY A 23 16.51 -11.08 -0.70
N LYS A 24 17.25 -10.92 -1.80
CA LYS A 24 16.69 -10.72 -3.15
C LYS A 24 15.79 -11.87 -3.62
N GLU A 25 16.12 -13.11 -3.29
CA GLU A 25 15.30 -14.26 -3.67
C GLU A 25 13.91 -14.24 -3.04
N ALA A 26 13.81 -13.80 -1.78
CA ALA A 26 12.52 -13.63 -1.12
C ALA A 26 11.72 -12.54 -1.83
N VAL A 27 12.32 -11.37 -2.07
CA VAL A 27 11.68 -10.25 -2.79
C VAL A 27 11.14 -10.68 -4.16
N MET A 28 11.89 -11.46 -4.93
CA MET A 28 11.49 -11.95 -6.26
C MET A 28 10.35 -12.99 -6.25
N LYS A 29 10.15 -13.68 -5.12
CA LYS A 29 9.05 -14.64 -4.91
C LYS A 29 7.81 -13.97 -4.33
N TRP A 30 8.00 -12.93 -3.52
CA TRP A 30 6.95 -12.32 -2.71
C TRP A 30 6.16 -11.24 -3.43
N PHE A 31 6.82 -10.53 -4.34
CA PHE A 31 6.26 -9.34 -4.97
C PHE A 31 6.07 -9.49 -6.47
N LYS A 32 5.04 -8.80 -6.94
CA LYS A 32 4.77 -8.53 -8.35
C LYS A 32 4.64 -7.04 -8.60
N ILE A 33 4.51 -6.65 -9.86
CA ILE A 33 4.53 -5.25 -10.26
C ILE A 33 3.16 -4.77 -10.75
N ILE A 34 2.86 -3.50 -10.47
CA ILE A 34 1.76 -2.75 -11.04
C ILE A 34 2.37 -1.75 -12.04
N GLU A 35 2.01 -1.88 -13.32
CA GLU A 35 2.51 -1.03 -14.39
C GLU A 35 1.39 -0.17 -14.99
N PRO A 36 1.64 1.13 -15.24
CA PRO A 36 0.69 1.96 -15.97
C PRO A 36 0.60 1.54 -17.44
N LYS A 37 -0.60 1.20 -17.89
CA LYS A 37 -0.90 0.99 -19.31
C LYS A 37 -1.57 2.22 -19.89
N ILE A 38 -0.84 3.01 -20.67
CA ILE A 38 -1.38 4.23 -21.30
C ILE A 38 -2.44 3.85 -22.35
N ILE A 39 -3.66 4.37 -22.17
CA ILE A 39 -4.80 4.12 -23.07
C ILE A 39 -5.08 5.32 -23.95
N SER A 40 -4.85 6.52 -23.42
CA SER A 40 -4.92 7.77 -24.17
C SER A 40 -3.99 8.81 -23.55
N LYS A 41 -3.96 10.02 -24.12
CA LYS A 41 -3.22 11.15 -23.55
C LYS A 41 -3.67 11.53 -22.13
N THR A 42 -4.85 11.11 -21.68
CA THR A 42 -5.45 11.53 -20.40
C THR A 42 -6.00 10.36 -19.58
N ALA A 43 -5.65 9.12 -19.93
CA ALA A 43 -6.10 7.94 -19.20
C ALA A 43 -5.08 6.80 -19.28
N GLN A 44 -4.90 6.12 -18.16
CA GLN A 44 -4.16 4.87 -18.06
C GLN A 44 -4.96 3.84 -17.28
N TYR A 45 -4.66 2.56 -17.49
CA TYR A 45 -5.15 1.45 -16.68
C TYR A 45 -4.01 0.87 -15.85
N ASP A 46 -4.33 0.06 -14.84
CA ASP A 46 -3.32 -0.63 -14.03
C ASP A 46 -3.13 -2.04 -14.58
N THR A 47 -1.92 -2.41 -14.97
CA THR A 47 -1.61 -3.79 -15.36
C THR A 47 -0.80 -4.47 -14.27
N VAL A 48 -1.37 -5.53 -13.70
CA VAL A 48 -0.72 -6.34 -12.69
C VAL A 48 -0.12 -7.57 -13.36
N ARG A 49 1.15 -7.82 -13.12
CA ARG A 49 1.86 -8.96 -13.71
C ARG A 49 3.06 -9.38 -12.85
N PRO A 50 3.55 -10.62 -13.01
CA PRO A 50 4.83 -11.00 -12.43
C PRO A 50 5.97 -10.14 -12.99
N LEU A 51 7.04 -10.02 -12.20
CA LEU A 51 8.31 -9.46 -12.66
C LEU A 51 8.93 -10.34 -13.75
N THR A 52 9.44 -9.75 -14.83
CA THR A 52 10.20 -10.48 -15.85
C THR A 52 11.56 -10.93 -15.32
N THR A 53 12.23 -11.84 -16.01
CA THR A 53 13.60 -12.28 -15.67
C THR A 53 14.58 -11.12 -15.64
N GLU A 54 14.47 -10.18 -16.58
CA GLU A 54 15.35 -9.02 -16.66
C GLU A 54 15.07 -8.01 -15.54
N GLU A 55 13.80 -7.79 -15.19
CA GLU A 55 13.40 -6.95 -14.05
C GLU A 55 13.90 -7.54 -12.74
N LYS A 56 13.71 -8.84 -12.53
CA LYS A 56 14.26 -9.59 -11.38
C LYS A 56 15.78 -9.43 -11.27
N THR A 57 16.49 -9.48 -12.40
CA THR A 57 17.95 -9.31 -12.43
C THR A 57 18.36 -7.90 -12.02
N ARG A 58 17.65 -6.87 -12.50
CA ARG A 58 17.93 -5.46 -12.22
C ARG A 58 17.35 -4.95 -10.89
N LEU A 59 16.45 -5.72 -10.27
CA LEU A 59 15.80 -5.33 -9.03
C LEU A 59 16.83 -5.12 -7.92
N SER A 60 16.84 -3.92 -7.35
CA SER A 60 17.58 -3.56 -6.15
C SER A 60 16.58 -2.96 -5.18
N ILE A 61 16.22 -3.74 -4.16
CA ILE A 61 15.28 -3.35 -3.12
C ILE A 61 16.02 -3.49 -1.80
N THR A 62 16.21 -2.37 -1.10
CA THR A 62 16.88 -2.29 0.19
C THR A 62 16.00 -1.68 1.27
N SER A 63 14.85 -1.12 0.88
CA SER A 63 13.91 -0.45 1.75
C SER A 63 12.47 -0.59 1.23
N VAL A 64 11.49 -0.34 2.10
CA VAL A 64 10.08 -0.24 1.70
C VAL A 64 9.85 0.91 0.71
N ASP A 65 10.64 1.97 0.78
CA ASP A 65 10.58 3.08 -0.18
C ASP A 65 10.94 2.61 -1.60
N ASP A 66 11.87 1.66 -1.74
CA ASP A 66 12.19 1.04 -3.04
C ASP A 66 11.01 0.21 -3.57
N LEU A 67 10.23 -0.43 -2.69
CA LEU A 67 8.98 -1.13 -3.09
C LEU A 67 7.96 -0.14 -3.67
N VAL A 68 7.88 1.07 -3.09
CA VAL A 68 7.00 2.15 -3.58
C VAL A 68 7.48 2.62 -4.96
N ASP A 69 8.76 2.93 -5.11
CA ASP A 69 9.34 3.46 -6.36
C ASP A 69 9.25 2.46 -7.51
N GLN A 70 9.44 1.18 -7.21
CA GLN A 70 9.36 0.10 -8.19
C GLN A 70 7.92 -0.39 -8.42
N ALA A 71 6.92 0.27 -7.83
CA ALA A 71 5.50 -0.03 -7.98
C ALA A 71 5.13 -1.49 -7.65
N LEU A 72 5.74 -2.02 -6.58
CA LEU A 72 5.55 -3.41 -6.18
C LEU A 72 4.31 -3.59 -5.30
N MET A 73 3.81 -4.82 -5.27
CA MET A 73 2.74 -5.30 -4.38
C MET A 73 2.94 -6.77 -4.02
N SER A 74 2.38 -7.23 -2.90
CA SER A 74 2.37 -8.67 -2.55
C SER A 74 1.71 -9.48 -3.68
N ASP A 75 2.26 -10.66 -4.00
CA ASP A 75 1.72 -11.55 -5.03
C ASP A 75 0.55 -12.41 -4.53
N ARG A 76 -0.48 -11.73 -4.00
CA ARG A 76 -1.72 -12.34 -3.53
C ARG A 76 -2.95 -11.49 -3.82
N ALA A 77 -4.11 -12.14 -3.78
CA ALA A 77 -5.48 -11.59 -3.86
C ALA A 77 -5.89 -10.84 -5.14
N VAL A 78 -4.96 -10.19 -5.83
CA VAL A 78 -5.21 -9.46 -7.09
C VAL A 78 -4.63 -10.29 -8.23
N ASP A 79 -5.45 -10.64 -9.22
CA ASP A 79 -5.01 -11.43 -10.37
C ASP A 79 -4.03 -10.68 -11.30
N ASN A 80 -3.32 -11.42 -12.13
CA ASN A 80 -2.45 -10.84 -13.14
C ASN A 80 -3.27 -10.45 -14.37
N GLU A 81 -3.84 -9.24 -14.37
CA GLU A 81 -4.71 -8.71 -15.41
C GLU A 81 -4.54 -7.18 -15.58
N THR A 82 -5.17 -6.61 -16.61
CA THR A 82 -5.33 -5.15 -16.75
C THR A 82 -6.65 -4.72 -16.11
N TYR A 83 -6.59 -3.80 -15.16
CA TYR A 83 -7.72 -3.26 -14.40
C TYR A 83 -8.26 -1.98 -15.03
N ASN A 84 -9.33 -2.15 -15.80
CA ASN A 84 -9.99 -1.12 -16.57
C ASN A 84 -11.21 -0.55 -15.81
N PRO A 85 -11.23 0.75 -15.49
CA PRO A 85 -12.35 1.38 -14.79
C PRO A 85 -13.65 1.45 -15.62
N ALA A 86 -13.59 1.22 -16.94
CA ALA A 86 -14.74 1.33 -17.83
C ALA A 86 -15.53 0.01 -18.04
N ASP A 87 -15.04 -1.14 -17.58
CA ASP A 87 -15.75 -2.42 -17.71
C ASP A 87 -16.24 -2.96 -16.37
N PHE A 88 -17.17 -3.92 -16.38
CA PHE A 88 -17.70 -4.52 -15.14
C PHE A 88 -16.75 -5.55 -14.52
N LYS A 89 -15.97 -6.27 -15.33
CA LYS A 89 -15.16 -7.40 -14.86
C LYS A 89 -14.01 -6.93 -13.96
N THR A 90 -13.35 -5.85 -14.36
CA THR A 90 -12.08 -5.40 -13.79
C THR A 90 -12.17 -4.04 -13.10
N SER A 91 -13.34 -3.37 -13.10
CA SER A 91 -13.58 -2.21 -12.25
C SER A 91 -14.11 -2.57 -10.84
N TYR A 92 -14.85 -3.68 -10.70
CA TYR A 92 -15.38 -4.17 -9.41
C TYR A 92 -14.39 -5.08 -8.67
N ILE A 93 -13.19 -4.58 -8.42
CA ILE A 93 -12.11 -5.36 -7.79
C ILE A 93 -12.34 -5.42 -6.27
N ALA A 94 -12.38 -6.62 -5.69
CA ALA A 94 -12.27 -6.81 -4.25
C ALA A 94 -10.79 -6.92 -3.86
N ILE A 95 -10.20 -5.81 -3.40
CA ILE A 95 -8.83 -5.83 -2.87
C ILE A 95 -8.92 -6.34 -1.43
N ASP A 96 -8.35 -7.52 -1.15
CA ASP A 96 -8.19 -7.99 0.23
C ASP A 96 -7.35 -6.94 0.98
N TYR A 97 -7.89 -6.40 2.07
CA TYR A 97 -7.27 -5.34 2.87
C TYR A 97 -5.96 -5.75 3.53
N MET A 98 -5.65 -7.05 3.56
CA MET A 98 -4.36 -7.60 3.99
C MET A 98 -3.30 -7.57 2.89
N THR A 99 -3.67 -7.27 1.64
CA THR A 99 -2.75 -7.17 0.51
C THR A 99 -1.99 -5.85 0.54
N ALA A 100 -0.67 -5.92 0.67
CA ALA A 100 0.19 -4.74 0.63
C ALA A 100 0.37 -4.29 -0.83
N ILE A 101 -0.02 -3.05 -1.11
CA ILE A 101 0.20 -2.39 -2.41
C ILE A 101 1.08 -1.16 -2.13
N TYR A 102 2.37 -1.26 -2.47
CA TYR A 102 3.35 -0.22 -2.16
C TYR A 102 3.34 0.89 -3.22
N GLY A 103 3.24 0.53 -4.51
CA GLY A 103 3.26 1.49 -5.62
C GLY A 103 2.20 2.59 -5.54
N GLY A 104 2.52 3.80 -6.01
CA GLY A 104 1.59 4.94 -6.09
C GLY A 104 0.74 4.99 -7.36
N GLY A 105 1.07 4.19 -8.38
CA GLY A 105 0.34 4.08 -9.64
C GLY A 105 0.96 4.89 -10.79
N LYS A 106 1.99 5.72 -10.51
CA LYS A 106 2.75 6.48 -11.50
C LYS A 106 1.87 7.25 -12.50
N ASN A 107 0.91 8.02 -11.98
CA ASN A 107 -0.05 8.77 -12.79
C ASN A 107 0.19 10.29 -12.68
N SER A 108 0.75 10.87 -13.75
CA SER A 108 1.10 12.30 -13.79
C SER A 108 0.24 13.16 -14.72
N ILE A 109 -0.57 12.55 -15.61
CA ILE A 109 -1.31 13.30 -16.66
C ILE A 109 -2.84 13.16 -16.58
N GLY A 110 -3.38 12.01 -16.17
CA GLY A 110 -4.76 11.65 -16.46
C GLY A 110 -5.44 10.78 -15.42
N SER A 111 -6.52 10.08 -15.77
CA SER A 111 -7.18 9.20 -14.78
C SER A 111 -6.37 7.92 -14.52
N PRO A 112 -6.27 7.46 -13.25
CA PRO A 112 -5.68 6.17 -12.91
C PRO A 112 -6.57 4.98 -13.34
N GLY A 113 -6.04 3.77 -13.25
CA GLY A 113 -6.82 2.55 -13.41
C GLY A 113 -7.66 2.23 -12.16
N ALA A 114 -8.48 1.18 -12.25
CA ALA A 114 -9.44 0.84 -11.19
C ALA A 114 -8.78 0.38 -9.88
N LEU A 115 -7.64 -0.32 -9.95
CA LEU A 115 -6.96 -0.88 -8.79
C LEU A 115 -6.34 0.23 -7.95
N MET A 116 -5.54 1.09 -8.60
CA MET A 116 -4.84 2.18 -7.92
C MET A 116 -5.80 3.26 -7.47
N PHE A 117 -6.82 3.59 -8.27
CA PHE A 117 -7.90 4.49 -7.85
C PHE A 117 -8.51 4.05 -6.53
N LYS A 118 -8.95 2.79 -6.43
CA LYS A 118 -9.58 2.26 -5.23
C LYS A 118 -8.60 2.29 -4.05
N HIS A 119 -7.39 1.75 -4.24
CA HIS A 119 -6.41 1.66 -3.15
C HIS A 119 -6.00 3.05 -2.63
N ASN A 120 -5.64 3.98 -3.52
CA ASN A 120 -5.21 5.33 -3.14
C ASN A 120 -6.34 6.11 -2.45
N THR A 121 -7.58 5.97 -2.90
CA THR A 121 -8.76 6.58 -2.23
C THR A 121 -8.83 6.19 -0.76
N PHE A 122 -8.66 4.90 -0.43
CA PHE A 122 -8.71 4.43 0.96
C PHE A 122 -7.55 4.95 1.81
N ARG A 123 -6.32 5.02 1.25
CA ARG A 123 -5.17 5.59 1.96
C ARG A 123 -5.34 7.08 2.23
N LEU A 124 -5.86 7.83 1.25
CA LEU A 124 -6.19 9.24 1.42
C LEU A 124 -7.33 9.46 2.41
N TRP A 125 -8.31 8.56 2.48
CA TRP A 125 -9.34 8.60 3.52
C TRP A 125 -8.74 8.46 4.93
N GLY A 126 -7.80 7.52 5.09
CA GLY A 126 -7.07 7.33 6.33
C GLY A 126 -6.31 8.58 6.78
N TYR A 127 -5.61 9.20 5.84
CA TYR A 127 -4.69 10.30 6.14
C TYR A 127 -5.38 11.67 6.24
N TYR A 128 -6.25 12.00 5.28
CA TYR A 128 -6.88 13.31 5.14
C TYR A 128 -8.37 13.33 5.49
N GLY A 129 -8.98 12.19 5.81
CA GLY A 129 -10.41 12.10 6.08
C GLY A 129 -11.28 12.09 4.82
N PHE A 130 -12.59 12.11 5.02
CA PHE A 130 -13.54 11.93 3.91
C PHE A 130 -13.60 13.13 2.98
N GLU A 131 -13.81 14.33 3.52
CA GLU A 131 -13.99 15.54 2.71
C GLU A 131 -12.72 15.92 1.94
N LYS A 132 -11.57 15.92 2.63
CA LYS A 132 -10.31 16.34 2.02
C LYS A 132 -9.64 15.21 1.23
N GLY A 133 -9.68 13.98 1.73
CA GLY A 133 -9.10 12.81 1.07
C GLY A 133 -10.02 12.22 0.01
N VAL A 134 -11.14 11.60 0.42
CA VAL A 134 -12.04 10.88 -0.50
C VAL A 134 -12.66 11.81 -1.53
N LEU A 135 -13.33 12.90 -1.12
CA LEU A 135 -13.94 13.80 -2.10
C LEU A 135 -12.88 14.58 -2.89
N GLY A 136 -11.71 14.83 -2.32
CA GLY A 136 -10.60 15.44 -3.04
C GLY A 136 -10.10 14.57 -4.20
N TYR A 137 -10.05 13.25 -4.00
CA TYR A 137 -9.43 12.31 -4.93
C TYR A 137 -10.43 11.57 -5.82
N ALA A 138 -11.49 11.04 -5.24
CA ALA A 138 -12.48 10.21 -5.93
C ALA A 138 -13.56 11.01 -6.68
N SER A 139 -13.40 12.34 -6.81
CA SER A 139 -14.33 13.20 -7.52
C SER A 139 -13.60 14.09 -8.53
N ASN A 140 -14.37 14.83 -9.34
CA ASN A 140 -13.83 15.82 -10.27
C ASN A 140 -13.60 17.20 -9.63
N LYS A 141 -13.55 17.31 -8.30
CA LYS A 141 -13.44 18.58 -7.53
C LYS A 141 -12.38 19.54 -8.09
N TYR A 142 -11.21 19.02 -8.46
CA TYR A 142 -10.08 19.83 -8.95
C TYR A 142 -9.98 19.91 -10.48
N LYS A 143 -10.93 19.35 -11.24
CA LYS A 143 -10.86 19.30 -12.71
C LYS A 143 -10.80 20.68 -13.35
N LYS A 144 -11.64 21.62 -12.90
CA LYS A 144 -11.67 22.99 -13.44
C LYS A 144 -10.31 23.68 -13.23
N GLN A 145 -9.79 23.60 -12.01
CA GLN A 145 -8.49 24.18 -11.66
C GLN A 145 -7.34 23.55 -12.45
N ALA A 146 -7.36 22.23 -12.67
CA ALA A 146 -6.36 21.55 -13.49
C ALA A 146 -6.32 22.11 -14.92
N ILE A 147 -7.49 22.32 -15.54
CA ILE A 147 -7.60 22.90 -16.88
C ILE A 147 -7.09 24.35 -16.91
N GLU A 148 -7.46 25.16 -15.91
CA GLU A 148 -7.02 26.57 -15.78
C GLU A 148 -5.50 26.68 -15.58
N GLU A 149 -4.89 25.70 -14.89
CA GLU A 149 -3.44 25.57 -14.70
C GLU A 149 -2.73 24.82 -15.85
N GLY A 150 -3.42 24.60 -16.98
CA GLY A 150 -2.83 24.05 -18.21
C GLY A 150 -2.60 22.53 -18.21
N GLN A 151 -3.18 21.78 -17.26
CA GLN A 151 -3.08 20.33 -17.23
C GLN A 151 -3.95 19.70 -18.33
N LEU A 152 -3.43 18.66 -18.99
CA LEU A 152 -4.16 17.93 -20.02
C LEU A 152 -5.31 17.08 -19.46
N GLY A 153 -5.21 16.67 -18.19
CA GLY A 153 -6.19 15.87 -17.48
C GLY A 153 -6.11 16.11 -15.98
N LEU A 154 -6.91 15.37 -15.23
CA LEU A 154 -6.88 15.39 -13.77
C LEU A 154 -6.07 14.18 -13.28
N SER A 155 -4.79 14.40 -12.99
CA SER A 155 -3.85 13.36 -12.56
C SER A 155 -3.80 13.15 -11.05
N ASP A 156 -3.30 11.99 -10.63
CA ASP A 156 -3.04 11.70 -9.22
C ASP A 156 -2.05 12.72 -8.63
N ASP A 157 -0.97 13.05 -9.35
CA ASP A 157 0.04 14.04 -8.95
C ASP A 157 -0.56 15.43 -8.72
N PHE A 158 -1.45 15.88 -9.61
CA PHE A 158 -2.14 17.15 -9.45
C PHE A 158 -3.06 17.12 -8.23
N ILE A 159 -3.88 16.07 -8.11
CA ILE A 159 -4.82 15.92 -7.00
C ILE A 159 -4.07 15.90 -5.66
N ILE A 160 -3.03 15.07 -5.51
CA ILE A 160 -2.32 14.97 -4.23
C ILE A 160 -1.64 16.28 -3.87
N SER A 161 -1.12 17.03 -4.84
CA SER A 161 -0.59 18.38 -4.59
C SER A 161 -1.66 19.32 -4.04
N LYS A 162 -2.89 19.29 -4.59
CA LYS A 162 -4.01 20.11 -4.06
C LYS A 162 -4.49 19.65 -2.69
N ILE A 163 -4.62 18.34 -2.47
CA ILE A 163 -5.01 17.79 -1.16
C ILE A 163 -3.94 18.13 -0.12
N SER A 164 -2.67 17.97 -0.44
CA SER A 164 -1.58 18.16 0.50
C SER A 164 -1.10 19.62 0.64
N ASN A 165 -1.73 20.56 -0.06
CA ASN A 165 -1.28 21.95 -0.16
C ASN A 165 0.20 22.05 -0.61
N GLY A 166 0.62 21.19 -1.53
CA GLY A 166 1.98 21.15 -2.09
C GLY A 166 3.00 20.36 -1.25
N GLU A 167 2.62 19.78 -0.11
CA GLU A 167 3.53 18.92 0.67
C GLU A 167 4.00 17.68 -0.12
N PHE A 168 3.12 17.10 -0.95
CA PHE A 168 3.43 15.96 -1.79
C PHE A 168 3.12 16.26 -3.26
N THR A 169 4.06 15.95 -4.14
CA THR A 169 3.94 16.13 -5.59
C THR A 169 3.60 14.85 -6.34
N SER A 170 3.61 13.69 -5.67
CA SER A 170 3.21 12.41 -6.25
C SER A 170 2.60 11.49 -5.21
N MET A 171 1.91 10.44 -5.67
CA MET A 171 1.35 9.44 -4.76
C MET A 171 2.42 8.61 -4.07
N GLU A 172 3.54 8.37 -4.73
CA GLU A 172 4.71 7.70 -4.17
C GLU A 172 5.28 8.50 -2.99
N ALA A 173 5.46 9.83 -3.15
CA ALA A 173 5.95 10.70 -2.07
C ALA A 173 5.02 10.67 -0.85
N PHE A 174 3.70 10.77 -1.09
CA PHE A 174 2.70 10.63 -0.04
C PHE A 174 2.78 9.27 0.68
N LYS A 175 2.90 8.17 -0.07
CA LYS A 175 2.94 6.82 0.51
C LYS A 175 4.17 6.62 1.39
N LYS A 176 5.35 7.03 0.91
CA LYS A 176 6.60 7.01 1.70
C LYS A 176 6.46 7.81 2.99
N ALA A 177 5.91 9.02 2.91
CA ALA A 177 5.68 9.86 4.09
C ALA A 177 4.68 9.22 5.07
N TYR A 178 3.64 8.55 4.57
CA TYR A 178 2.67 7.87 5.43
C TYR A 178 3.29 6.63 6.11
N PHE A 179 4.06 5.81 5.39
CA PHE A 179 4.84 4.74 5.99
C PHE A 179 5.79 5.25 7.08
N ALA A 180 6.58 6.28 6.77
CA ALA A 180 7.49 6.89 7.74
C ALA A 180 6.74 7.40 8.98
N LYS A 181 5.59 8.06 8.80
CA LYS A 181 4.75 8.56 9.90
C LYS A 181 4.31 7.44 10.85
N VAL A 182 3.77 6.33 10.34
CA VAL A 182 3.27 5.25 11.22
C VAL A 182 4.41 4.48 11.89
N VAL A 183 5.55 4.33 11.21
CA VAL A 183 6.76 3.72 11.78
C VAL A 183 7.33 4.60 12.88
N ASN A 184 7.43 5.91 12.66
CA ASN A 184 7.91 6.85 13.68
C ASN A 184 6.99 6.89 14.90
N GLN A 185 5.66 6.89 14.68
CA GLN A 185 4.70 6.80 15.78
C GLN A 185 4.87 5.51 16.60
N LEU A 186 5.10 4.37 15.94
CA LEU A 186 5.40 3.12 16.62
C LEU A 186 6.69 3.20 17.43
N LYS A 187 7.77 3.73 16.86
CA LYS A 187 9.08 3.81 17.51
C LYS A 187 9.07 4.78 18.69
N GLU A 188 8.37 5.89 18.59
CA GLU A 188 8.31 6.94 19.63
C GLU A 188 7.36 6.58 20.77
N LYS A 189 6.19 6.02 20.46
CA LYS A 189 5.11 5.82 21.44
C LYS A 189 4.90 4.36 21.83
N GLY A 190 5.40 3.42 21.03
CA GLY A 190 5.01 2.02 21.11
C GLY A 190 3.58 1.78 20.60
N ILE A 191 3.16 0.53 20.62
CA ILE A 191 1.81 0.10 20.23
C ILE A 191 1.10 -0.55 21.40
N ARG A 192 -0.23 -0.51 21.41
CA ARG A 192 -1.01 -1.37 22.29
C ARG A 192 -0.59 -2.82 22.09
N SER A 193 -0.13 -3.46 23.17
CA SER A 193 0.46 -4.78 23.11
C SER A 193 -0.53 -5.80 22.53
N VAL A 194 -0.05 -6.66 21.63
CA VAL A 194 -0.80 -7.81 21.12
C VAL A 194 -0.13 -9.10 21.55
N VAL A 195 -0.91 -10.14 21.83
CA VAL A 195 -0.40 -11.44 22.27
C VAL A 195 -0.70 -12.49 21.20
N ILE A 196 0.32 -12.91 20.47
CA ILE A 196 0.20 -13.86 19.37
C ILE A 196 0.92 -15.14 19.77
N ARG A 197 0.20 -16.27 19.82
CA ARG A 197 0.77 -17.58 20.20
C ARG A 197 1.60 -17.51 21.50
N GLN A 198 1.05 -16.87 22.54
CA GLN A 198 1.66 -16.66 23.86
C GLN A 198 2.90 -15.72 23.89
N LYS A 199 3.28 -15.11 22.77
CA LYS A 199 4.32 -14.07 22.70
C LYS A 199 3.67 -12.69 22.65
N GLU A 200 4.11 -11.79 23.50
CA GLU A 200 3.68 -10.39 23.50
C GLU A 200 4.51 -9.58 22.50
N TYR A 201 3.86 -8.65 21.81
CA TYR A 201 4.47 -7.72 20.85
C TYR A 201 3.99 -6.30 21.17
N SER A 202 4.92 -5.40 21.46
CA SER A 202 4.62 -4.04 21.93
C SER A 202 5.51 -2.94 21.32
N SER A 203 6.49 -3.33 20.50
CA SER A 203 7.47 -2.45 19.87
C SER A 203 7.65 -2.74 18.37
N PHE A 204 8.37 -1.85 17.67
CA PHE A 204 8.74 -2.03 16.27
C PHE A 204 9.57 -3.31 16.06
N ASP A 205 10.63 -3.50 16.84
CA ASP A 205 11.55 -4.61 16.66
C ASP A 205 10.89 -5.97 16.95
N GLU A 206 10.04 -6.06 17.97
CA GLU A 206 9.29 -7.27 18.28
C GLU A 206 8.34 -7.65 17.14
N LEU A 207 7.56 -6.68 16.64
CA LEU A 207 6.63 -6.92 15.54
C LEU A 207 7.37 -7.30 14.26
N LEU A 208 8.46 -6.61 13.94
CA LEU A 208 9.29 -6.92 12.77
C LEU A 208 9.85 -8.34 12.87
N GLU A 209 10.31 -8.76 14.04
CA GLU A 209 10.78 -10.12 14.25
C GLU A 209 9.66 -11.16 14.06
N GLY A 210 8.46 -10.89 14.55
CA GLY A 210 7.29 -11.74 14.29
C GLY A 210 6.97 -11.88 12.80
N PHE A 211 7.06 -10.79 12.04
CA PHE A 211 6.94 -10.84 10.57
C PHE A 211 8.08 -11.62 9.91
N LYS A 212 9.34 -11.44 10.33
CA LYS A 212 10.49 -12.20 9.80
C LYS A 212 10.33 -13.70 10.03
N GLU A 213 9.92 -14.11 11.23
CA GLU A 213 9.64 -15.52 11.54
C GLU A 213 8.54 -16.09 10.63
N ALA A 214 7.47 -15.32 10.39
CA ALA A 214 6.37 -15.75 9.53
C ALA A 214 6.78 -15.85 8.05
N VAL A 215 7.52 -14.85 7.56
CA VAL A 215 8.07 -14.82 6.20
C VAL A 215 9.00 -16.01 5.98
N GLN A 216 9.90 -16.30 6.93
CA GLN A 216 10.81 -17.45 6.85
C GLN A 216 10.04 -18.78 6.77
N LYS A 217 8.99 -18.95 7.56
CA LYS A 217 8.13 -20.15 7.50
C LYS A 217 7.45 -20.31 6.15
N ASP A 218 6.98 -19.22 5.56
CA ASP A 218 6.38 -19.24 4.23
C ASP A 218 7.40 -19.57 3.13
N LEU A 219 8.61 -18.99 3.19
CA LEU A 219 9.69 -19.25 2.24
C LEU A 219 10.23 -20.70 2.31
N ALA A 220 10.15 -21.33 3.48
CA ALA A 220 10.61 -22.71 3.69
C ALA A 220 9.62 -23.78 3.17
N LYS A 221 8.40 -23.40 2.77
CA LYS A 221 7.40 -24.34 2.23
C LYS A 221 7.83 -24.89 0.88
N SER A 222 7.54 -26.17 0.63
CA SER A 222 7.75 -26.81 -0.68
C SER A 222 6.93 -26.13 -1.79
N GLN A 223 5.68 -25.77 -1.47
CA GLN A 223 4.84 -24.90 -2.29
C GLN A 223 4.69 -23.56 -1.59
N PHE A 224 5.37 -22.55 -2.12
CA PHE A 224 5.31 -21.19 -1.60
C PHE A 224 3.87 -20.68 -1.53
N ASN A 225 3.52 -20.14 -0.37
CA ASN A 225 2.34 -19.33 -0.13
C ASN A 225 2.59 -18.46 1.11
N GLU A 226 1.95 -17.30 1.16
CA GLU A 226 2.15 -16.28 2.19
C GLU A 226 1.24 -16.49 3.42
N GLN A 227 0.84 -17.74 3.70
CA GLN A 227 -0.22 -18.03 4.68
C GLN A 227 0.18 -17.69 6.12
N GLU A 228 1.40 -17.99 6.55
CA GLU A 228 1.84 -17.69 7.92
C GLU A 228 1.94 -16.18 8.13
N THR A 229 2.49 -15.46 7.15
CA THR A 229 2.61 -14.01 7.18
C THR A 229 1.24 -13.35 7.18
N ARG A 230 0.32 -13.80 6.31
CA ARG A 230 -1.06 -13.29 6.28
C ARG A 230 -1.81 -13.57 7.58
N ASN A 231 -1.62 -14.75 8.17
CA ASN A 231 -2.23 -15.09 9.47
C ASN A 231 -1.70 -14.20 10.58
N PHE A 232 -0.37 -14.04 10.69
CA PHE A 232 0.23 -13.16 11.70
C PHE A 232 -0.28 -11.73 11.56
N LYS A 233 -0.26 -11.19 10.33
CA LYS A 233 -0.80 -9.85 10.00
C LYS A 233 -2.25 -9.69 10.42
N PHE A 234 -3.08 -10.69 10.11
CA PHE A 234 -4.50 -10.70 10.48
C PHE A 234 -4.73 -10.78 11.99
N GLU A 235 -3.96 -11.61 12.70
CA GLU A 235 -4.08 -11.75 14.16
C GLU A 235 -3.70 -10.46 14.89
N VAL A 236 -2.61 -9.80 14.47
CA VAL A 236 -2.22 -8.47 14.98
C VAL A 236 -3.31 -7.44 14.72
N PHE A 237 -3.78 -7.33 13.47
CA PHE A 237 -4.84 -6.41 13.09
C PHE A 237 -6.14 -6.62 13.92
N ARG A 238 -6.55 -7.88 14.08
CA ARG A 238 -7.78 -8.25 14.81
C ARG A 238 -7.70 -7.88 16.29
N GLN A 239 -6.54 -8.09 16.93
CA GLN A 239 -6.39 -7.67 18.33
C GLN A 239 -6.41 -6.16 18.48
N LEU A 240 -5.73 -5.42 17.61
CA LEU A 240 -5.78 -3.96 17.62
C LEU A 240 -7.20 -3.45 17.39
N LEU A 241 -7.97 -4.05 16.47
CA LEU A 241 -9.39 -3.75 16.26
C LEU A 241 -10.21 -3.88 17.56
N GLN A 242 -10.01 -4.98 18.30
CA GLN A 242 -10.73 -5.25 19.56
C GLN A 242 -10.32 -4.27 20.67
N GLN A 243 -9.02 -3.98 20.81
CA GLN A 243 -8.48 -3.14 21.86
C GLN A 243 -8.75 -1.64 21.65
N THR A 244 -9.14 -1.21 20.46
CA THR A 244 -9.29 0.21 20.08
C THR A 244 -10.74 0.64 19.83
N ASP A 245 -11.72 -0.12 20.31
CA ASP A 245 -13.14 0.09 20.03
C ASP A 245 -13.37 0.24 18.52
N SER A 246 -12.96 -0.79 17.76
CA SER A 246 -13.06 -0.81 16.30
C SER A 246 -12.31 0.35 15.63
N PHE A 247 -11.07 0.60 16.05
CA PHE A 247 -10.21 1.68 15.52
C PHE A 247 -10.76 3.10 15.72
N LYS A 248 -11.61 3.31 16.74
CA LYS A 248 -11.98 4.66 17.19
C LYS A 248 -10.88 5.29 18.05
N GLN A 249 -10.12 4.47 18.77
CA GLN A 249 -8.97 4.88 19.58
C GLN A 249 -7.66 4.61 18.85
N SER A 250 -6.58 5.29 19.25
CA SER A 250 -5.26 5.08 18.63
C SER A 250 -4.71 3.68 18.92
N ILE A 251 -4.06 3.09 17.91
CA ILE A 251 -3.28 1.85 18.08
C ILE A 251 -1.97 2.09 18.83
N PHE A 252 -1.43 3.31 18.78
CA PHE A 252 -0.24 3.73 19.52
C PHE A 252 -0.59 4.04 20.97
N LYS A 253 0.38 3.91 21.88
CA LYS A 253 0.18 4.25 23.30
C LYS A 253 0.07 5.76 23.53
#